data_AF-E2CM22-F1
#
_entry.id   AF-E2CM22-F1
#
_cell.length_a   1.000
_cell.length_b   1.000
_cell.length_c   1.000
_cell.angle_alpha   90.00
_cell.angle_beta   90.00
_cell.angle_gamma   90.00
#
_symmetry.space_group_name_H-M   'P 1'
#
loop_
_entity.id
_entity.type
_entity.pdbx_description
1 polymer ?
#
loop_
_entity_poly.entity_id
_entity_poly.type
_entity_poly.pdbx_seq_one_letter_code
_entity_poly.pdbx_strand_id
1 'polypeptide(L)'
;MKNAKLVTDKIQTYLGELSPKAVRSLVARLEKSQAAGSDDPNLGVILGASLDMVRSGKPVEETFRDTQSTMIRKNQVQRMFFKPLDDFLIDEMLAEKQPGRILRSMLNKIWLWLKRDVLTEEISAVIERAEDPDCTDDELALEIDSLQDKAIVAFRVALESSDEAELNRRRLSAEMGGARGLAELKEVYRVFQMEADLIDLFEPYTDTLYPNRFKVDTDLLQRCQAFLKKHKGSVDILAGALLSRTSHPAMLPGFGIRLAGVNNLADLANSEFTPLMTIAISEVERLALLAHDHRKFNPDPIGFSVALSDYHEVLRGLEVELDLSQHRAWRDQLTAIKRSVSNLVAKELESVPGLLRSAIAVPKIDQDGNLLIDHELTSNAIRSFRVFVMVRNAPDTFAVNDLTNKTRQAVEQMLEITTRWLINDLSGVIGNEQRAVLAAADNAIMLCELYYGGDYAAQLRRSRQSALGLPERKPVKDRPAGQTASLRKGPVRAGAKSGR
;
A
#
# COMPACT_ATOMS: atom_id res chain seq x y z
N MET A 1 -41.71 -10.50 -11.72
CA MET A 1 -40.85 -10.94 -12.84
C MET A 1 -40.54 -9.88 -13.90
N LYS A 2 -41.39 -8.85 -14.14
CA LYS A 2 -41.07 -7.74 -15.08
C LYS A 2 -39.95 -6.78 -14.61
N ASN A 3 -39.80 -6.55 -13.29
CA ASN A 3 -38.75 -5.65 -12.76
C ASN A 3 -37.32 -6.21 -12.83
N ALA A 4 -37.13 -7.53 -12.78
CA ALA A 4 -35.80 -8.13 -12.82
C ALA A 4 -35.13 -7.95 -14.19
N LYS A 5 -35.89 -8.14 -15.29
CA LYS A 5 -35.38 -7.95 -16.66
C LYS A 5 -34.98 -6.50 -16.97
N LEU A 6 -35.79 -5.53 -16.52
CA LEU A 6 -35.50 -4.10 -16.67
C LEU A 6 -34.23 -3.66 -15.93
N VAL A 7 -33.96 -4.28 -14.77
CA VAL A 7 -32.74 -4.05 -14.00
C VAL A 7 -31.54 -4.69 -14.69
N THR A 8 -31.67 -5.92 -15.21
CA THR A 8 -30.61 -6.60 -15.97
C THR A 8 -30.22 -5.82 -17.24
N ASP A 9 -31.18 -5.31 -18.01
CA ASP A 9 -30.92 -4.58 -19.25
C ASP A 9 -30.19 -3.25 -19.01
N LYS A 10 -30.57 -2.49 -17.97
CA LYS A 10 -29.88 -1.25 -17.57
C LYS A 10 -28.47 -1.52 -17.07
N ILE A 11 -28.28 -2.61 -16.34
CA ILE A 11 -26.96 -3.01 -15.82
C ILE A 11 -26.05 -3.46 -16.97
N GLN A 12 -26.57 -4.19 -17.95
CA GLN A 12 -25.81 -4.55 -19.16
C GLN A 12 -25.42 -3.33 -20.00
N THR A 13 -26.31 -2.34 -20.12
CA THR A 13 -25.99 -1.09 -20.84
C THR A 13 -24.88 -0.31 -20.12
N TYR A 14 -24.97 -0.18 -18.80
CA TYR A 14 -23.96 0.51 -17.99
C TYR A 14 -22.61 -0.24 -17.95
N LEU A 15 -22.63 -1.57 -17.91
CA LEU A 15 -21.42 -2.39 -17.99
C LEU A 15 -20.78 -2.37 -19.38
N GLY A 16 -21.57 -2.19 -20.44
CA GLY A 16 -21.11 -2.03 -21.83
C GLY A 16 -20.33 -0.74 -22.09
N GLU A 17 -20.59 0.31 -21.31
CA GLU A 17 -19.88 1.60 -21.38
C GLU A 17 -18.54 1.60 -20.63
N LEU A 18 -18.28 0.58 -19.82
CA LEU A 18 -17.07 0.47 -19.00
C LEU A 18 -15.93 -0.24 -19.74
N SER A 19 -14.69 0.21 -19.49
CA SER A 19 -13.51 -0.48 -20.03
C SER A 19 -13.39 -1.92 -19.50
N PRO A 20 -12.81 -2.87 -20.27
CA PRO A 20 -12.64 -4.26 -19.84
C PRO A 20 -11.87 -4.44 -18.54
N LYS A 21 -11.01 -3.47 -18.18
CA LYS A 21 -10.26 -3.43 -16.92
C LYS A 21 -11.16 -3.01 -15.74
N ALA A 22 -12.07 -2.07 -15.97
CA ALA A 22 -13.06 -1.64 -14.97
C ALA A 22 -14.07 -2.76 -14.67
N VAL A 23 -14.53 -3.49 -15.70
CA VAL A 23 -15.43 -4.64 -15.53
C VAL A 23 -14.75 -5.77 -14.73
N ARG A 24 -13.48 -6.09 -15.00
CA ARG A 24 -12.71 -7.09 -14.21
C ARG A 24 -12.49 -6.68 -12.76
N SER A 25 -12.18 -5.41 -12.51
CA SER A 25 -12.03 -4.90 -11.13
C SER A 25 -13.36 -4.87 -10.39
N LEU A 26 -14.49 -4.68 -11.09
CA LEU A 26 -15.82 -4.72 -10.51
C LEU A 26 -16.19 -6.16 -10.12
N VAL A 27 -15.93 -7.13 -11.00
CA VAL A 27 -16.14 -8.57 -10.72
C VAL A 27 -15.34 -9.00 -9.48
N ALA A 28 -14.04 -8.68 -9.42
CA ALA A 28 -13.20 -9.05 -8.27
C ALA A 28 -13.70 -8.44 -6.93
N ARG A 29 -14.28 -7.23 -6.97
CA ARG A 29 -14.86 -6.59 -5.77
C ARG A 29 -16.21 -7.21 -5.39
N LEU A 30 -17.03 -7.60 -6.36
CA LEU A 30 -18.32 -8.25 -6.13
C LEU A 30 -18.15 -9.68 -5.60
N GLU A 31 -17.19 -10.44 -6.12
CA GLU A 31 -16.82 -11.76 -5.59
C GLU A 31 -16.32 -11.67 -4.14
N LYS A 32 -15.48 -10.66 -3.85
CA LYS A 32 -15.01 -10.38 -2.49
C LYS A 32 -16.14 -10.00 -1.53
N SER A 33 -17.13 -9.24 -2.01
CA SER A 33 -18.32 -8.86 -1.24
C SER A 33 -19.27 -10.04 -1.00
N GLN A 34 -19.38 -10.95 -1.99
CA GLN A 34 -20.15 -12.19 -1.86
C GLN A 34 -19.50 -13.16 -0.87
N ALA A 35 -18.17 -13.30 -0.92
CA ALA A 35 -17.39 -14.11 0.03
C ALA A 35 -17.45 -13.56 1.47
N ALA A 36 -17.66 -12.25 1.63
CA ALA A 36 -17.87 -11.60 2.92
C ALA A 36 -19.31 -11.70 3.46
N GLY A 37 -20.22 -12.42 2.77
CA GLY A 37 -21.57 -12.71 3.26
C GLY A 37 -22.59 -11.59 3.10
N SER A 38 -22.45 -10.73 2.08
CA SER A 38 -23.40 -9.65 1.82
C SER A 38 -24.79 -10.15 1.36
N ASP A 39 -25.84 -9.84 2.12
CA ASP A 39 -27.26 -10.17 1.88
C ASP A 39 -27.95 -9.24 0.84
N ASP A 40 -27.28 -8.93 -0.28
CA ASP A 40 -27.90 -8.13 -1.35
C ASP A 40 -28.53 -9.06 -2.43
N PRO A 41 -29.86 -9.07 -2.59
CA PRO A 41 -30.57 -9.94 -3.54
C PRO A 41 -30.23 -9.66 -5.01
N ASN A 42 -29.62 -8.51 -5.34
CA ASN A 42 -29.23 -8.17 -6.71
C ASN A 42 -27.77 -8.55 -7.04
N LEU A 43 -26.97 -8.91 -6.05
CA LEU A 43 -25.53 -9.16 -6.20
C LEU A 43 -25.25 -10.35 -7.14
N GLY A 44 -26.02 -11.42 -7.01
CA GLY A 44 -25.92 -12.59 -7.89
C GLY A 44 -26.33 -12.31 -9.34
N VAL A 45 -27.28 -11.40 -9.57
CA VAL A 45 -27.74 -11.00 -10.92
C VAL A 45 -26.68 -10.14 -11.61
N ILE A 46 -26.03 -9.24 -10.87
CA ILE A 46 -24.96 -8.37 -11.38
C ILE A 46 -23.70 -9.18 -11.67
N LEU A 47 -23.34 -10.12 -10.78
CA LEU A 47 -22.20 -11.01 -10.98
C LEU A 47 -22.39 -11.88 -12.23
N GLY A 48 -23.58 -12.46 -12.39
CA GLY A 48 -23.93 -13.26 -13.57
C GLY A 48 -23.83 -12.46 -14.87
N ALA A 49 -24.43 -11.25 -14.92
CA ALA A 49 -24.36 -10.40 -16.11
C ALA A 49 -22.93 -9.92 -16.44
N SER A 50 -22.11 -9.67 -15.41
CA SER A 50 -20.70 -9.25 -15.58
C SER A 50 -19.80 -10.39 -16.06
N LEU A 51 -20.01 -11.61 -15.55
CA LEU A 51 -19.31 -12.81 -16.00
C LEU A 51 -19.70 -13.20 -17.42
N ASP A 52 -20.99 -13.07 -17.77
CA ASP A 52 -21.46 -13.31 -19.13
C ASP A 52 -20.85 -12.33 -20.13
N MET A 53 -20.65 -11.05 -19.78
CA MET A 53 -19.94 -10.09 -20.63
C MET A 53 -18.44 -10.38 -20.80
N VAL A 54 -17.77 -10.84 -19.74
CA VAL A 54 -16.36 -11.26 -19.80
C VAL A 54 -16.22 -12.52 -20.66
N ARG A 55 -17.21 -13.41 -20.63
CA ARG A 55 -17.26 -14.64 -21.43
C ARG A 55 -17.78 -14.44 -22.85
N SER A 56 -18.68 -13.48 -23.08
CA SER A 56 -19.29 -13.17 -24.38
C SER A 56 -18.40 -12.32 -25.28
N GLY A 57 -17.12 -12.15 -24.94
CA GLY A 57 -16.10 -11.69 -25.87
C GLY A 57 -16.03 -12.61 -27.08
N LYS A 58 -16.86 -12.32 -28.09
CA LYS A 58 -16.78 -12.95 -29.42
C LYS A 58 -15.38 -12.76 -30.00
N PRO A 59 -14.89 -13.75 -30.76
CA PRO A 59 -13.48 -14.04 -30.89
C PRO A 59 -12.76 -12.98 -31.73
N VAL A 60 -11.82 -12.29 -31.10
CA VAL A 60 -10.67 -11.69 -31.77
C VAL A 60 -9.48 -12.61 -31.44
N GLU A 61 -9.57 -13.82 -31.95
CA GLU A 61 -8.52 -14.85 -31.97
C GLU A 61 -8.13 -14.90 -33.45
N GLU A 62 -6.91 -14.61 -33.90
CA GLU A 62 -5.65 -15.22 -33.47
C GLU A 62 -4.48 -14.21 -33.42
N THR A 63 -4.62 -12.97 -33.89
CA THR A 63 -3.47 -12.03 -34.00
C THR A 63 -3.21 -11.16 -32.76
N PHE A 64 -4.22 -10.90 -31.92
CA PHE A 64 -4.08 -10.03 -30.74
C PHE A 64 -3.80 -10.78 -29.43
N ARG A 65 -4.11 -12.07 -29.35
CA ARG A 65 -3.79 -12.90 -28.18
C ARG A 65 -2.32 -13.29 -28.13
N ASP A 66 -1.71 -13.61 -29.27
CA ASP A 66 -0.29 -13.95 -29.31
C ASP A 66 0.58 -12.79 -28.84
N THR A 67 0.28 -11.54 -29.24
CA THR A 67 1.12 -10.40 -28.84
C THR A 67 0.98 -10.06 -27.35
N GLN A 68 -0.22 -10.17 -26.76
CA GLN A 68 -0.37 -9.93 -25.31
C GLN A 68 0.13 -11.10 -24.47
N SER A 69 -0.09 -12.35 -24.90
CA SER A 69 0.40 -13.53 -24.18
C SER A 69 1.93 -13.57 -24.19
N THR A 70 2.58 -13.31 -25.33
CA THR A 70 4.04 -13.20 -25.45
C THR A 70 4.59 -12.02 -24.63
N MET A 71 3.92 -10.86 -24.61
CA MET A 71 4.33 -9.74 -23.73
C MET A 71 4.20 -10.07 -22.24
N ILE A 72 3.15 -10.78 -21.83
CA ILE A 72 2.96 -11.21 -20.43
C ILE A 72 4.04 -12.22 -20.03
N ARG A 73 4.32 -13.21 -20.87
CA ARG A 73 5.37 -14.22 -20.62
C ARG A 73 6.78 -13.62 -20.66
N LYS A 74 7.08 -12.69 -21.58
CA LYS A 74 8.36 -11.94 -21.58
C LYS A 74 8.57 -11.15 -20.29
N ASN A 75 7.53 -10.51 -19.78
CA ASN A 75 7.58 -9.81 -18.50
C ASN A 75 7.69 -10.79 -17.31
N GLN A 76 7.14 -12.00 -17.42
CA GLN A 76 7.29 -13.05 -16.41
C GLN A 76 8.75 -13.47 -16.27
N VAL A 77 9.46 -13.74 -17.39
CA VAL A 77 10.89 -14.09 -17.37
C VAL A 77 11.72 -13.01 -16.67
N GLN A 78 11.53 -11.74 -17.05
CA GLN A 78 12.25 -10.63 -16.42
C GLN A 78 11.95 -10.54 -14.92
N ARG A 79 10.69 -10.72 -14.49
CA ARG A 79 10.31 -10.68 -13.08
C ARG A 79 10.91 -11.83 -12.28
N MET A 80 10.88 -13.03 -12.82
CA MET A 80 11.49 -14.21 -12.19
C MET A 80 13.00 -14.03 -12.08
N PHE A 81 13.65 -13.53 -13.14
CA PHE A 81 15.09 -13.24 -13.11
C PHE A 81 15.49 -12.25 -12.01
N PHE A 82 14.71 -11.19 -11.76
CA PHE A 82 15.01 -10.20 -10.71
C PHE A 82 14.34 -10.48 -9.35
N LYS A 83 13.61 -11.60 -9.20
CA LYS A 83 12.98 -11.99 -7.94
C LYS A 83 13.91 -11.91 -6.72
N PRO A 84 15.21 -12.29 -6.80
CA PRO A 84 16.12 -12.20 -5.65
C PRO A 84 16.35 -10.78 -5.12
N LEU A 85 16.06 -9.78 -5.95
CA LEU A 85 16.24 -8.37 -5.62
C LEU A 85 15.02 -7.76 -4.93
N ASP A 86 13.86 -8.44 -4.90
CA ASP A 86 12.58 -7.85 -4.46
C ASP A 86 12.66 -7.19 -3.08
N ASP A 87 13.44 -7.78 -2.16
CA ASP A 87 13.71 -7.26 -0.82
C ASP A 87 14.43 -5.89 -0.82
N PHE A 88 15.14 -5.55 -1.89
CA PHE A 88 15.99 -4.36 -1.97
C PHE A 88 15.36 -3.25 -2.81
N LEU A 89 14.23 -3.49 -3.46
CA LEU A 89 13.66 -2.57 -4.45
C LEU A 89 12.94 -1.38 -3.81
N ILE A 90 13.25 -0.19 -4.29
CA ILE A 90 12.51 1.05 -4.02
C ILE A 90 12.05 1.69 -5.32
N ASP A 91 10.94 2.43 -5.26
CA ASP A 91 10.42 3.19 -6.40
C ASP A 91 10.84 4.66 -6.33
N GLU A 92 11.08 5.18 -5.12
CA GLU A 92 11.42 6.57 -4.88
C GLU A 92 12.91 6.85 -5.12
N MET A 93 13.21 7.92 -5.84
CA MET A 93 14.59 8.35 -6.09
C MET A 93 15.10 9.20 -4.92
N LEU A 94 15.83 8.55 -4.00
CA LEU A 94 16.52 9.23 -2.88
C LEU A 94 17.54 10.25 -3.40
N ALA A 95 17.84 11.29 -2.61
CA ALA A 95 18.80 12.32 -3.00
C ALA A 95 20.20 11.74 -3.27
N GLU A 96 20.65 10.86 -2.36
CA GLU A 96 21.89 10.11 -2.48
C GLU A 96 21.60 8.63 -2.71
N LYS A 97 22.52 7.89 -3.35
CA LYS A 97 22.38 6.44 -3.48
C LYS A 97 22.65 5.80 -2.12
N GLN A 98 21.64 5.16 -1.56
CA GLN A 98 21.78 4.41 -0.32
C GLN A 98 22.22 2.97 -0.65
N PRO A 99 23.34 2.47 -0.08
CA PRO A 99 23.70 1.06 -0.14
C PRO A 99 22.63 0.17 0.52
N GLY A 100 22.45 -1.05 0.00
CA GLY A 100 21.35 -1.94 0.42
C GLY A 100 19.98 -1.56 -0.14
N ARG A 101 19.91 -0.66 -1.12
CA ARG A 101 18.69 -0.33 -1.87
C ARG A 101 18.97 -0.25 -3.36
N ILE A 102 17.98 -0.68 -4.15
CA ILE A 102 18.06 -0.73 -5.61
C ILE A 102 16.83 -0.02 -6.18
N LEU A 103 17.05 0.93 -7.10
CA LEU A 103 15.94 1.63 -7.76
C LEU A 103 15.26 0.71 -8.78
N ARG A 104 13.97 0.44 -8.63
CA ARG A 104 13.20 -0.46 -9.52
C ARG A 104 13.29 -0.07 -10.98
N SER A 105 13.28 1.24 -11.27
CA SER A 105 13.39 1.74 -12.65
C SER A 105 14.72 1.40 -13.34
N MET A 106 15.76 1.06 -12.58
CA MET A 106 17.06 0.64 -13.10
C MET A 106 17.04 -0.80 -13.64
N LEU A 107 16.19 -1.68 -13.10
CA LEU A 107 16.13 -3.08 -13.51
C LEU A 107 15.85 -3.25 -15.01
N ASN A 108 14.98 -2.39 -15.57
CA ASN A 108 14.69 -2.39 -16.99
C ASN A 108 15.92 -2.04 -17.83
N LYS A 109 16.76 -1.12 -17.37
CA LYS A 109 18.00 -0.76 -18.08
C LYS A 109 19.02 -1.89 -18.03
N ILE A 110 19.21 -2.49 -16.86
CA ILE A 110 20.10 -3.64 -16.68
C ILE A 110 19.64 -4.81 -17.56
N TRP A 111 18.33 -5.10 -17.58
CA TRP A 111 17.75 -6.14 -18.42
C TRP A 111 18.00 -5.91 -19.91
N LEU A 112 17.75 -4.69 -20.40
CA LEU A 112 17.97 -4.35 -21.81
C LEU A 112 19.43 -4.47 -22.19
N TRP A 113 20.35 -4.05 -21.31
CA TRP A 113 21.77 -4.19 -21.53
C TRP A 113 22.21 -5.66 -21.58
N LEU A 114 21.76 -6.49 -20.62
CA LEU A 114 22.03 -7.93 -20.63
C LEU A 114 21.53 -8.58 -21.92
N LYS A 115 20.28 -8.28 -22.31
CA LYS A 115 19.65 -8.83 -23.51
C LYS A 115 20.32 -8.41 -24.81
N ARG A 116 20.90 -7.21 -24.88
CA ARG A 116 21.47 -6.65 -26.11
C ARG A 116 22.95 -6.98 -26.27
N ASP A 117 23.72 -6.86 -25.20
CA ASP A 117 25.17 -6.74 -25.28
C ASP A 117 25.94 -7.87 -24.60
N VAL A 118 25.28 -8.69 -23.75
CA VAL A 118 26.00 -9.58 -22.83
C VAL A 118 25.55 -11.04 -22.91
N LEU A 119 24.25 -11.31 -22.78
CA LEU A 119 23.65 -12.64 -22.75
C LEU A 119 22.53 -12.74 -23.79
N THR A 120 22.82 -12.26 -25.00
CA THR A 120 21.83 -12.10 -26.07
C THR A 120 21.22 -13.44 -26.49
N GLU A 121 22.04 -14.48 -26.65
CA GLU A 121 21.60 -15.81 -27.08
C GLU A 121 20.86 -16.54 -25.96
N GLU A 122 21.38 -16.50 -24.74
CA GLU A 122 20.80 -17.18 -23.58
C GLU A 122 19.44 -16.59 -23.19
N ILE A 123 19.33 -15.26 -23.14
CA ILE A 123 18.05 -14.61 -22.83
C ILE A 123 17.03 -14.87 -23.93
N SER A 124 17.45 -14.90 -25.20
CA SER A 124 16.54 -15.22 -26.31
C SER A 124 16.04 -16.65 -26.23
N ALA A 125 16.92 -17.61 -25.93
CA ALA A 125 16.54 -19.02 -25.75
C ALA A 125 15.57 -19.24 -24.58
N VAL A 126 15.78 -18.59 -23.44
CA VAL A 126 14.87 -18.68 -22.28
C VAL A 126 13.52 -18.03 -22.59
N ILE A 127 13.51 -16.90 -23.32
CA ILE A 127 12.26 -16.26 -23.76
C ILE A 127 11.48 -17.15 -24.73
N GLU A 128 12.15 -17.76 -25.70
CA GLU A 128 11.52 -18.71 -26.65
C GLU A 128 10.94 -19.92 -25.91
N ARG A 129 11.65 -20.46 -24.93
CA ARG A 129 11.16 -21.54 -24.07
C ARG A 129 9.96 -21.11 -23.23
N ALA A 130 9.95 -19.89 -22.69
CA ALA A 130 8.82 -19.35 -21.94
C ALA A 130 7.57 -19.06 -22.80
N GLU A 131 7.73 -18.97 -24.12
CA GLU A 131 6.64 -18.86 -25.09
C GLU A 131 6.06 -20.23 -25.48
N ASP A 132 6.77 -21.34 -25.17
CA ASP A 132 6.30 -22.70 -25.40
C ASP A 132 5.12 -23.05 -24.47
N PRO A 133 3.94 -23.42 -25.01
CA PRO A 133 2.78 -23.81 -24.21
C PRO A 133 3.00 -25.01 -23.29
N ASP A 134 3.96 -25.88 -23.64
CA ASP A 134 4.26 -27.10 -22.89
C ASP A 134 5.27 -26.86 -21.75
N CYS A 135 5.90 -25.67 -21.68
CA CYS A 135 6.85 -25.33 -20.63
C CYS A 135 6.13 -25.08 -19.30
N THR A 136 6.50 -25.87 -18.30
CA THR A 136 6.00 -25.68 -16.92
C THR A 136 6.73 -24.55 -16.21
N ASP A 137 6.08 -23.93 -15.21
CA ASP A 137 6.71 -22.86 -14.43
C ASP A 137 7.96 -23.35 -13.65
N ASP A 138 8.02 -24.63 -13.26
CA ASP A 138 9.16 -25.23 -12.57
C ASP A 138 10.37 -25.43 -13.50
N GLU A 139 10.14 -25.86 -14.74
CA GLU A 139 11.19 -25.95 -15.77
C GLU A 139 11.74 -24.56 -16.11
N LEU A 140 10.84 -23.58 -16.23
CA LEU A 140 11.23 -22.19 -16.47
C LEU A 140 12.05 -21.63 -15.29
N ALA A 141 11.72 -21.98 -14.05
CA ALA A 141 12.50 -21.57 -12.88
C ALA A 141 13.95 -22.09 -12.96
N LEU A 142 14.15 -23.37 -13.29
CA LEU A 142 15.48 -23.96 -13.43
C LEU A 142 16.33 -23.30 -14.53
N GLU A 143 15.71 -22.97 -15.67
CA GLU A 143 16.38 -22.24 -16.76
C GLU A 143 16.74 -20.81 -16.33
N ILE A 144 15.90 -20.18 -15.51
CA ILE A 144 16.17 -18.83 -14.97
C ILE A 144 17.30 -18.87 -13.93
N ASP A 145 17.37 -19.88 -13.07
CA ASP A 145 18.47 -20.05 -12.12
C ASP A 145 19.81 -20.20 -12.88
N SER A 146 19.83 -21.02 -13.94
CA SER A 146 20.98 -21.16 -14.85
C SER A 146 21.34 -19.84 -15.54
N LEU A 147 20.34 -19.05 -15.93
CA LEU A 147 20.55 -17.72 -16.51
C LEU A 147 21.11 -16.73 -15.49
N GLN A 148 20.67 -16.78 -14.23
CA GLN A 148 21.19 -15.95 -13.13
C GLN A 148 22.66 -16.29 -12.85
N ASP A 149 23.04 -17.56 -12.81
CA ASP A 149 24.44 -17.99 -12.67
C ASP A 149 25.34 -17.43 -13.77
N LYS A 150 24.89 -17.49 -15.02
CA LYS A 150 25.60 -16.88 -16.15
C LYS A 150 25.65 -15.37 -16.05
N ALA A 151 24.57 -14.73 -15.59
CA ALA A 151 24.51 -13.29 -15.38
C ALA A 151 25.51 -12.84 -14.30
N ILE A 152 25.70 -13.59 -13.23
CA ILE A 152 26.72 -13.30 -12.20
C ILE A 152 28.12 -13.25 -12.82
N VAL A 153 28.46 -14.21 -13.68
CA VAL A 153 29.76 -14.23 -14.38
C VAL A 153 29.89 -13.03 -15.33
N ALA A 154 28.85 -12.76 -16.11
CA ALA A 154 28.78 -11.64 -17.03
C ALA A 154 28.92 -10.27 -16.32
N PHE A 155 28.22 -10.07 -15.21
CA PHE A 155 28.34 -8.88 -14.38
C PHE A 155 29.75 -8.71 -13.86
N ARG A 156 30.38 -9.79 -13.36
CA ARG A 156 31.76 -9.77 -12.88
C ARG A 156 32.73 -9.27 -13.95
N VAL A 157 32.69 -9.86 -15.15
CA VAL A 157 33.56 -9.49 -16.27
C VAL A 157 33.35 -8.02 -16.67
N ALA A 158 32.10 -7.56 -16.74
CA ALA A 158 31.78 -6.18 -17.06
C ALA A 158 32.28 -5.19 -16.00
N LEU A 159 32.18 -5.54 -14.72
CA LEU A 159 32.63 -4.69 -13.61
C LEU A 159 34.16 -4.68 -13.50
N GLU A 160 34.84 -5.82 -13.62
CA GLU A 160 36.30 -5.93 -13.61
C GLU A 160 36.93 -5.14 -14.76
N SER A 161 36.42 -5.32 -15.99
CA SER A 161 36.90 -4.56 -17.15
C SER A 161 36.67 -3.05 -17.03
N SER A 162 35.68 -2.63 -16.24
CA SER A 162 35.40 -1.23 -15.94
C SER A 162 36.34 -0.64 -14.88
N ASP A 163 36.82 -1.46 -13.95
CA ASP A 163 37.77 -1.03 -12.91
C ASP A 163 39.21 -0.99 -13.46
N GLU A 164 39.54 -1.82 -14.46
CA GLU A 164 40.86 -1.82 -15.12
C GLU A 164 41.07 -0.62 -16.08
N ALA A 165 40.04 -0.21 -16.82
CA ALA A 165 40.15 0.80 -17.87
C ALA A 165 39.12 1.91 -17.77
N GLU A 166 39.59 3.15 -17.65
CA GLU A 166 38.73 4.34 -17.54
C GLU A 166 37.73 4.48 -18.71
N LEU A 167 38.13 4.08 -19.92
CA LEU A 167 37.26 4.14 -21.10
C LEU A 167 36.09 3.16 -20.99
N ASN A 168 36.34 1.95 -20.48
CA ASN A 168 35.30 0.95 -20.23
C ASN A 168 34.38 1.41 -19.09
N ARG A 169 34.95 2.02 -18.03
CA ARG A 169 34.18 2.64 -16.95
C ARG A 169 33.19 3.68 -17.46
N ARG A 170 33.67 4.58 -18.33
CA ARG A 170 32.85 5.63 -18.94
C ARG A 170 31.77 5.05 -19.83
N ARG A 171 32.09 4.03 -20.63
CA ARG A 171 31.12 3.35 -21.50
C ARG A 171 30.03 2.67 -20.68
N LEU A 172 30.39 1.82 -19.71
CA LEU A 172 29.43 1.12 -18.88
C LEU A 172 28.59 2.09 -18.04
N SER A 173 29.22 3.15 -17.51
CA SER A 173 28.49 4.21 -16.81
C SER A 173 27.50 4.92 -17.74
N ALA A 174 27.86 5.22 -18.98
CA ALA A 174 26.94 5.84 -19.94
C ALA A 174 25.72 4.94 -20.24
N GLU A 175 25.94 3.65 -20.46
CA GLU A 175 24.85 2.67 -20.70
C GLU A 175 23.91 2.55 -19.48
N MET A 176 24.46 2.56 -18.26
CA MET A 176 23.66 2.45 -17.03
C MET A 176 22.99 3.78 -16.62
N GLY A 177 23.26 4.90 -17.31
CA GLY A 177 22.67 6.20 -16.98
C GLY A 177 23.45 6.99 -15.93
N GLY A 178 24.78 6.92 -15.96
CA GLY A 178 25.71 7.70 -15.16
C GLY A 178 26.30 6.93 -13.98
N ALA A 179 26.97 7.66 -13.08
CA ALA A 179 27.65 7.09 -11.92
C ALA A 179 26.69 6.35 -10.98
N ARG A 180 25.47 6.88 -10.80
CA ARG A 180 24.43 6.24 -9.99
C ARG A 180 24.03 4.89 -10.59
N GLY A 181 23.75 4.82 -11.89
CA GLY A 181 23.38 3.57 -12.54
C GLY A 181 24.47 2.50 -12.45
N LEU A 182 25.75 2.88 -12.57
CA LEU A 182 26.84 1.95 -12.32
C LEU A 182 26.88 1.46 -10.87
N ALA A 183 26.58 2.33 -9.89
CA ALA A 183 26.49 1.95 -8.49
C ALA A 183 25.28 1.04 -8.17
N GLU A 184 24.17 1.17 -8.92
CA GLU A 184 23.04 0.24 -8.86
C GLU A 184 23.42 -1.12 -9.45
N LEU A 185 24.11 -1.17 -10.59
CA LEU A 185 24.59 -2.41 -11.20
C LEU A 185 25.55 -3.17 -10.27
N LYS A 186 26.47 -2.45 -9.61
CA LYS A 186 27.36 -3.03 -8.59
C LYS A 186 26.57 -3.61 -7.41
N GLU A 187 25.47 -2.97 -7.01
CA GLU A 187 24.60 -3.45 -5.93
C GLU A 187 23.86 -4.73 -6.33
N VAL A 188 23.26 -4.72 -7.53
CA VAL A 188 22.55 -5.86 -8.11
C VAL A 188 23.46 -7.09 -8.15
N TYR A 189 24.68 -6.93 -8.66
CA TYR A 189 25.67 -7.99 -8.68
C TYR A 189 25.96 -8.55 -7.28
N ARG A 190 26.17 -7.69 -6.28
CA ARG A 190 26.43 -8.12 -4.89
C ARG A 190 25.28 -8.91 -4.28
N VAL A 191 24.03 -8.50 -4.53
CA VAL A 191 22.85 -9.23 -4.03
C VAL A 191 22.78 -10.63 -4.65
N PHE A 192 22.92 -10.75 -5.98
CA PHE A 192 22.93 -12.05 -6.66
C PHE A 192 24.04 -12.98 -6.13
N GLN A 193 25.22 -12.46 -5.84
CA GLN A 193 26.30 -13.27 -5.25
C GLN A 193 26.00 -13.83 -3.85
N MET A 194 25.08 -13.20 -3.12
CA MET A 194 24.78 -13.52 -1.72
C MET A 194 23.41 -14.16 -1.55
N GLU A 195 22.68 -14.41 -2.64
CA GLU A 195 21.28 -14.86 -2.62
C GLU A 195 21.08 -16.10 -1.76
N ALA A 196 21.81 -17.18 -2.04
CA ALA A 196 21.68 -18.44 -1.31
C ALA A 196 21.90 -18.25 0.21
N ASP A 197 22.89 -17.45 0.58
CA ASP A 197 23.20 -17.17 1.99
C ASP A 197 22.16 -16.27 2.67
N LEU A 198 21.51 -15.37 1.91
CA LEU A 198 20.40 -14.57 2.39
C LEU A 198 19.16 -15.44 2.61
N ILE A 199 18.89 -16.40 1.71
CA ILE A 199 17.81 -17.37 1.88
C ILE A 199 18.05 -18.19 3.16
N ASP A 200 19.25 -18.76 3.32
CA ASP A 200 19.62 -19.55 4.51
C ASP A 200 19.56 -18.74 5.81
N LEU A 201 19.92 -17.45 5.75
CA LEU A 201 19.82 -16.54 6.89
C LEU A 201 18.37 -16.42 7.38
N PHE A 202 17.41 -16.32 6.45
CA PHE A 202 16.01 -16.04 6.76
C PHE A 202 15.07 -17.24 6.79
N GLU A 203 15.50 -18.42 6.33
CA GLU A 203 14.73 -19.67 6.30
C GLU A 203 13.89 -19.95 7.58
N PRO A 204 14.39 -19.73 8.82
CA PRO A 204 13.62 -20.05 10.03
C PRO A 204 12.54 -19.02 10.39
N TYR A 205 12.53 -17.86 9.73
CA TYR A 205 11.67 -16.74 10.08
C TYR A 205 10.49 -16.64 9.12
N THR A 206 9.36 -16.17 9.65
CA THR A 206 8.24 -15.71 8.82
C THR A 206 8.66 -14.50 8.00
N ASP A 207 7.91 -14.20 6.93
CA ASP A 207 8.15 -13.06 6.04
C ASP A 207 8.33 -11.72 6.79
N THR A 208 7.76 -11.59 8.00
CA THR A 208 7.91 -10.40 8.85
C THR A 208 8.64 -10.67 10.16
N LEU A 209 9.66 -9.86 10.44
CA LEU A 209 10.43 -9.76 11.68
C LEU A 209 9.83 -8.68 12.59
N TYR A 210 9.35 -9.13 13.75
CA TYR A 210 8.79 -8.27 14.79
C TYR A 210 9.89 -7.67 15.72
N PRO A 211 9.60 -6.54 16.40
CA PRO A 211 10.59 -5.81 17.23
C PRO A 211 11.37 -6.65 18.24
N ASN A 212 10.72 -7.64 18.86
CA ASN A 212 11.34 -8.50 19.87
C ASN A 212 12.54 -9.29 19.33
N ARG A 213 12.56 -9.59 18.02
CA ARG A 213 13.68 -10.28 17.37
C ARG A 213 14.94 -9.41 17.38
N PHE A 214 14.79 -8.10 17.20
CA PHE A 214 15.90 -7.16 17.23
C PHE A 214 16.39 -6.82 18.65
N LYS A 215 15.54 -6.95 19.68
CA LYS A 215 15.89 -6.62 21.08
C LYS A 215 16.48 -7.78 21.86
N VAL A 216 15.86 -8.95 21.78
CA VAL A 216 16.11 -10.06 22.72
C VAL A 216 16.70 -11.28 22.02
N ASP A 217 16.31 -11.51 20.76
CA ASP A 217 16.71 -12.74 20.08
C ASP A 217 18.22 -12.79 19.87
N THR A 218 18.76 -13.96 20.17
CA THR A 218 20.19 -14.28 20.03
C THR A 218 20.43 -15.12 18.78
N ASP A 219 19.42 -15.85 18.29
CA ASP A 219 19.52 -16.65 17.05
C ASP A 219 19.70 -15.74 15.84
N LEU A 220 18.85 -14.71 15.68
CA LEU A 220 18.99 -13.74 14.60
C LEU A 220 20.35 -13.04 14.65
N LEU A 221 20.78 -12.65 15.85
CA LEU A 221 22.09 -12.03 16.06
C LEU A 221 23.23 -12.96 15.60
N GLN A 222 23.20 -14.23 16.01
CA GLN A 222 24.22 -15.24 15.66
C GLN A 222 24.24 -15.53 14.16
N ARG A 223 23.07 -15.64 13.52
CA ARG A 223 22.96 -15.86 12.07
C ARG A 223 23.46 -14.67 11.27
N CYS A 224 23.11 -13.44 11.68
CA CYS A 224 23.67 -12.23 11.09
C CYS A 224 25.20 -12.17 11.24
N GLN A 225 25.74 -12.53 12.41
CA GLN A 225 27.19 -12.61 12.62
C GLN A 225 27.84 -13.68 11.74
N ALA A 226 27.21 -14.85 11.57
CA ALA A 226 27.69 -15.90 10.68
C ALA A 226 27.70 -15.45 9.21
N PHE A 227 26.62 -14.78 8.77
CA PHE A 227 26.53 -14.17 7.44
C PHE A 227 27.67 -13.16 7.21
N LEU A 228 27.88 -12.22 8.13
CA LEU A 228 28.92 -11.20 8.01
C LEU A 228 30.34 -11.76 8.11
N LYS A 229 30.53 -12.88 8.81
CA LYS A 229 31.81 -13.60 8.83
C LYS A 229 32.15 -14.19 7.46
N LYS A 230 31.14 -14.66 6.72
CA LYS A 230 31.27 -15.17 5.34
C LYS A 230 31.43 -14.01 4.35
N HIS A 231 30.62 -12.96 4.50
CA HIS A 231 30.53 -11.81 3.60
C HIS A 231 31.00 -10.52 4.27
N LYS A 232 32.31 -10.41 4.50
CA LYS A 232 32.91 -9.24 5.17
C LYS A 232 32.61 -7.95 4.39
N GLY A 233 32.30 -6.87 5.11
CA GLY A 233 32.00 -5.57 4.51
C GLY A 233 30.63 -5.49 3.82
N SER A 234 29.73 -6.46 4.04
CA SER A 234 28.39 -6.50 3.42
C SER A 234 27.26 -6.20 4.40
N VAL A 235 27.54 -5.34 5.38
CA VAL A 235 26.56 -4.92 6.39
C VAL A 235 25.42 -4.12 5.76
N ASP A 236 25.68 -3.41 4.67
CA ASP A 236 24.68 -2.71 3.87
C ASP A 236 23.67 -3.65 3.21
N ILE A 237 24.12 -4.75 2.60
CA ILE A 237 23.24 -5.78 2.03
C ILE A 237 22.41 -6.43 3.14
N LEU A 238 23.04 -6.77 4.27
CA LEU A 238 22.31 -7.28 5.43
C LEU A 238 21.26 -6.28 5.92
N ALA A 239 21.60 -4.99 6.00
CA ALA A 239 20.70 -3.94 6.43
C ALA A 239 19.50 -3.79 5.50
N GLY A 240 19.70 -3.88 4.17
CA GLY A 240 18.64 -3.92 3.16
C GLY A 240 17.68 -5.09 3.37
N ALA A 241 18.23 -6.31 3.51
CA ALA A 241 17.43 -7.51 3.70
C ALA A 241 16.67 -7.55 5.05
N LEU A 242 17.25 -6.97 6.10
CA LEU A 242 16.56 -6.83 7.39
C LEU A 242 15.46 -5.77 7.34
N LEU A 243 15.68 -4.69 6.59
CA LEU A 243 14.69 -3.64 6.42
C LEU A 243 13.43 -4.16 5.71
N SER A 244 13.60 -4.93 4.64
CA SER A 244 12.46 -5.46 3.85
C SER A 244 11.56 -6.39 4.66
N ARG A 245 12.16 -7.11 5.61
CA ARG A 245 11.47 -8.06 6.47
C ARG A 245 10.96 -7.45 7.76
N THR A 246 11.34 -6.23 8.17
CA THR A 246 10.88 -5.68 9.45
C THR A 246 9.61 -4.84 9.31
N SER A 247 8.71 -4.99 10.28
CA SER A 247 7.59 -4.05 10.46
C SER A 247 8.01 -2.76 11.17
N HIS A 248 9.19 -2.71 11.78
CA HIS A 248 9.64 -1.58 12.60
C HIS A 248 11.09 -1.19 12.27
N PRO A 249 11.34 -0.46 11.17
CA PRO A 249 12.67 -0.05 10.72
C PRO A 249 13.52 0.68 11.77
N ALA A 250 12.87 1.38 12.71
CA ALA A 250 13.53 2.08 13.80
C ALA A 250 14.34 1.16 14.74
N MET A 251 14.13 -0.15 14.68
CA MET A 251 14.84 -1.14 15.48
C MET A 251 16.26 -1.47 14.98
N LEU A 252 16.53 -1.20 13.70
CA LEU A 252 17.80 -1.58 13.06
C LEU A 252 19.04 -0.94 13.69
N PRO A 253 19.05 0.35 14.08
CA PRO A 253 20.25 0.95 14.67
C PRO A 253 20.56 0.36 16.05
N GLY A 254 19.54 0.11 16.87
CA GLY A 254 19.70 -0.59 18.15
C GLY A 254 20.20 -2.02 18.00
N PHE A 255 19.75 -2.72 16.95
CA PHE A 255 20.31 -4.02 16.57
C PHE A 255 21.76 -3.92 16.10
N GLY A 256 22.12 -2.86 15.38
CA GLY A 256 23.50 -2.56 15.00
C GLY A 256 24.43 -2.36 16.20
N ILE A 257 23.96 -1.66 17.24
CA ILE A 257 24.70 -1.51 18.51
C ILE A 257 25.00 -2.87 19.13
N ARG A 258 24.00 -3.78 19.16
CA ARG A 258 24.15 -5.16 19.65
C ARG A 258 25.12 -5.97 18.80
N LEU A 259 25.03 -5.88 17.46
CA LEU A 259 25.91 -6.58 16.53
C LEU A 259 27.37 -6.13 16.68
N ALA A 260 27.58 -4.82 16.86
CA ALA A 260 28.89 -4.23 17.07
C ALA A 260 29.46 -4.51 18.47
N GLY A 261 28.62 -4.91 19.45
CA GLY A 261 29.03 -5.06 20.84
C GLY A 261 29.38 -3.73 21.52
N VAL A 262 28.82 -2.62 21.03
CA VAL A 262 29.04 -1.26 21.57
C VAL A 262 27.87 -0.85 22.45
N ASN A 263 28.00 0.28 23.16
CA ASN A 263 27.00 0.69 24.16
C ASN A 263 26.19 1.93 23.76
N ASN A 264 26.63 2.68 22.75
CA ASN A 264 26.02 3.95 22.39
C ASN A 264 26.07 4.21 20.88
N LEU A 265 25.36 5.28 20.48
CA LEU A 265 25.19 5.65 19.09
C LEU A 265 26.46 6.27 18.48
N ALA A 266 27.27 6.96 19.29
CA ALA A 266 28.55 7.52 18.85
C ALA A 266 29.55 6.43 18.44
N ASP A 267 29.60 5.32 19.19
CA ASP A 267 30.46 4.17 18.90
C ASP A 267 29.96 3.43 17.65
N LEU A 268 28.64 3.32 17.46
CA LEU A 268 28.05 2.76 16.24
C LEU A 268 28.51 3.53 15.00
N ALA A 269 28.54 4.86 15.06
CA ALA A 269 28.96 5.73 13.94
C ALA A 269 30.41 5.50 13.50
N ASN A 270 31.26 5.00 14.40
CA ASN A 270 32.65 4.66 14.10
C ASN A 270 32.84 3.17 13.77
N SER A 271 31.76 2.39 13.75
CA SER A 271 31.78 0.95 13.46
C SER A 271 31.41 0.64 12.00
N GLU A 272 31.73 -0.58 11.56
CA GLU A 272 31.29 -1.12 10.27
C GLU A 272 29.76 -1.29 10.17
N PHE A 273 29.04 -1.19 11.30
CA PHE A 273 27.58 -1.36 11.39
C PHE A 273 26.79 -0.07 11.16
N THR A 274 27.46 1.02 10.79
CA THR A 274 26.85 2.28 10.34
C THR A 274 25.73 2.10 9.29
N PRO A 275 25.80 1.16 8.33
CA PRO A 275 24.72 0.96 7.34
C PRO A 275 23.34 0.67 7.95
N LEU A 276 23.27 0.05 9.14
CA LEU A 276 21.99 -0.19 9.83
C LEU A 276 21.32 1.10 10.31
N MET A 277 22.12 2.13 10.63
CA MET A 277 21.60 3.47 10.93
C MET A 277 21.20 4.21 9.65
N THR A 278 22.08 4.24 8.66
CA THR A 278 21.83 5.04 7.45
C THR A 278 20.64 4.51 6.65
N ILE A 279 20.40 3.19 6.62
CA ILE A 279 19.23 2.63 5.93
C ILE A 279 17.91 2.93 6.65
N ALA A 280 17.93 3.04 7.98
CA ALA A 280 16.77 3.43 8.76
C ALA A 280 16.42 4.91 8.54
N ILE A 281 17.44 5.78 8.49
CA ILE A 281 17.24 7.20 8.11
C ILE A 281 16.74 7.30 6.66
N SER A 282 17.29 6.49 5.75
CA SER A 282 16.85 6.51 4.35
C SER A 282 15.40 6.05 4.21
N GLU A 283 14.88 5.21 5.12
CA GLU A 283 13.46 4.84 5.12
C GLU A 283 12.57 6.02 5.52
N VAL A 284 13.01 6.83 6.49
CA VAL A 284 12.34 8.09 6.84
C VAL A 284 12.32 9.05 5.64
N GLU A 285 13.44 9.16 4.91
CA GLU A 285 13.52 9.96 3.68
C GLU A 285 12.58 9.43 2.59
N ARG A 286 12.58 8.11 2.36
CA ARG A 286 11.72 7.45 1.38
C ARG A 286 10.25 7.71 1.66
N LEU A 287 9.81 7.51 2.91
CA LEU A 287 8.42 7.76 3.32
C LEU A 287 8.04 9.24 3.22
N ALA A 288 8.97 10.15 3.47
CA ALA A 288 8.76 11.58 3.24
C ALA A 288 8.57 11.89 1.75
N LEU A 289 9.36 11.29 0.85
CA LEU A 289 9.19 11.43 -0.60
C LEU A 289 7.85 10.82 -1.06
N LEU A 290 7.52 9.63 -0.59
CA LEU A 290 6.24 8.97 -0.88
C LEU A 290 5.05 9.83 -0.46
N ALA A 291 5.14 10.50 0.69
CA ALA A 291 4.11 11.43 1.14
C ALA A 291 3.97 12.65 0.20
N HIS A 292 5.08 13.20 -0.32
CA HIS A 292 5.02 14.27 -1.34
C HIS A 292 4.39 13.77 -2.64
N ASP A 293 4.76 12.58 -3.10
CA ASP A 293 4.24 12.00 -4.34
C ASP A 293 2.76 11.67 -4.21
N HIS A 294 2.33 11.09 -3.09
CA HIS A 294 0.92 10.84 -2.83
C HIS A 294 0.10 12.12 -2.75
N ARG A 295 0.66 13.21 -2.21
CA ARG A 295 -0.04 14.49 -2.19
C ARG A 295 -0.27 15.07 -3.59
N LYS A 296 0.65 14.83 -4.53
CA LYS A 296 0.66 15.45 -5.86
C LYS A 296 0.02 14.60 -6.96
N PHE A 297 0.21 13.28 -6.91
CA PHE A 297 -0.09 12.39 -8.03
C PHE A 297 -1.05 11.26 -7.70
N ASN A 298 -1.33 10.99 -6.41
CA ASN A 298 -2.19 9.88 -6.05
C ASN A 298 -3.67 10.31 -6.08
N PRO A 299 -4.50 9.68 -6.94
CA PRO A 299 -5.94 9.95 -6.97
C PRO A 299 -6.68 9.40 -5.74
N ASP A 300 -6.09 8.44 -5.02
CA ASP A 300 -6.67 7.88 -3.80
C ASP A 300 -6.48 8.85 -2.61
N PRO A 301 -7.57 9.31 -1.97
CA PRO A 301 -7.48 10.20 -0.82
C PRO A 301 -6.84 9.57 0.43
N ILE A 302 -6.60 8.26 0.44
CA ILE A 302 -6.04 7.54 1.59
C ILE A 302 -4.50 7.57 1.60
N GLY A 303 -3.86 7.37 0.45
CA GLY A 303 -2.43 7.10 0.36
C GLY A 303 -1.54 8.13 1.06
N PHE A 304 -1.86 9.42 0.95
CA PHE A 304 -1.08 10.47 1.62
C PHE A 304 -1.11 10.35 3.15
N SER A 305 -2.28 10.07 3.74
CA SER A 305 -2.39 9.90 5.21
C SER A 305 -1.69 8.65 5.73
N VAL A 306 -1.64 7.58 4.92
CA VAL A 306 -0.93 6.34 5.26
C VAL A 306 0.58 6.58 5.24
N ALA A 307 1.12 7.18 4.18
CA ALA A 307 2.55 7.49 4.11
C ALA A 307 3.01 8.42 5.25
N LEU A 308 2.18 9.38 5.67
CA LEU A 308 2.48 10.20 6.86
C LEU A 308 2.46 9.39 8.16
N SER A 309 1.64 8.35 8.25
CA SER A 309 1.51 7.49 9.43
C SER A 309 2.75 6.62 9.58
N ASP A 310 3.15 5.96 8.50
CA ASP A 310 4.36 5.16 8.44
C ASP A 310 5.60 6.04 8.72
N TYR A 311 5.64 7.24 8.12
CA TYR A 311 6.70 8.22 8.39
C TYR A 311 6.77 8.59 9.88
N HIS A 312 5.63 8.90 10.51
CA HIS A 312 5.57 9.25 11.92
C HIS A 312 6.04 8.10 12.80
N GLU A 313 5.60 6.87 12.51
CA GLU A 313 5.95 5.68 13.29
C GLU A 313 7.46 5.43 13.28
N VAL A 314 8.09 5.44 12.09
CA VAL A 314 9.54 5.21 11.97
C VAL A 314 10.34 6.34 12.61
N LEU A 315 9.98 7.60 12.33
CA LEU A 315 10.69 8.76 12.90
C LEU A 315 10.57 8.76 14.43
N ARG A 316 9.38 8.52 14.97
CA ARG A 316 9.17 8.50 16.42
C ARG A 316 9.90 7.33 17.07
N GLY A 317 9.91 6.16 16.44
CA GLY A 317 10.69 5.02 16.89
C GLY A 317 12.18 5.36 17.00
N LEU A 318 12.76 6.02 15.99
CA LEU A 318 14.16 6.44 16.02
C LEU A 318 14.44 7.47 17.13
N GLU A 319 13.56 8.45 17.32
CA GLU A 319 13.71 9.46 18.38
C GLU A 319 13.57 8.86 19.80
N VAL A 320 12.82 7.76 19.97
CA VAL A 320 12.60 7.10 21.27
C VAL A 320 13.70 6.09 21.59
N GLU A 321 14.10 5.27 20.61
CA GLU A 321 15.09 4.21 20.82
C GLU A 321 16.52 4.76 20.87
N LEU A 322 16.80 5.94 20.31
CA LEU A 322 18.15 6.45 20.11
C LEU A 322 18.37 7.85 20.69
N ASP A 323 19.49 8.01 21.39
CA ASP A 323 20.00 9.33 21.77
C ASP A 323 20.73 9.99 20.59
N LEU A 324 19.96 10.65 19.72
CA LEU A 324 20.46 11.38 18.55
C LEU A 324 21.31 12.61 18.92
N SER A 325 21.39 13.01 20.21
CA SER A 325 22.25 14.13 20.64
C SER A 325 23.74 13.85 20.43
N GLN A 326 24.12 12.58 20.30
CA GLN A 326 25.50 12.13 20.17
C GLN A 326 26.07 12.26 18.76
N HIS A 327 25.24 12.33 17.71
CA HIS A 327 25.71 12.39 16.32
C HIS A 327 25.03 13.51 15.51
N ARG A 328 25.78 14.56 15.20
CA ARG A 328 25.25 15.78 14.56
C ARG A 328 24.73 15.56 13.14
N ALA A 329 25.47 14.83 12.30
CA ALA A 329 25.10 14.68 10.89
C ALA A 329 23.76 13.96 10.71
N TRP A 330 23.52 12.89 11.47
CA TRP A 330 22.25 12.14 11.43
C TRP A 330 21.08 12.98 11.93
N ARG A 331 21.30 13.76 12.99
CA ARG A 331 20.28 14.70 13.51
C ARG A 331 19.97 15.80 12.51
N ASP A 332 20.98 16.36 11.86
CA ASP A 332 20.81 17.41 10.85
C ASP A 332 20.02 16.87 9.64
N GLN A 333 20.32 15.64 9.20
CA GLN A 333 19.58 14.95 8.13
C GLN A 333 18.11 14.72 8.50
N LEU A 334 17.82 14.13 9.67
CA LEU A 334 16.44 13.93 10.13
C LEU A 334 15.70 15.26 10.30
N THR A 335 16.38 16.30 10.78
CA THR A 335 15.79 17.64 10.91
C THR A 335 15.44 18.24 9.56
N ALA A 336 16.28 18.04 8.53
CA ALA A 336 16.00 18.50 7.17
C ALA A 336 14.76 17.79 6.60
N ILE A 337 14.68 16.45 6.75
CA ILE A 337 13.52 15.67 6.31
C ILE A 337 12.24 16.13 7.05
N LYS A 338 12.32 16.27 8.38
CA LYS A 338 11.22 16.75 9.23
C LYS A 338 10.69 18.11 8.78
N ARG A 339 11.59 19.08 8.52
CA ARG A 339 11.19 20.40 8.00
C ARG A 339 10.43 20.31 6.68
N SER A 340 10.84 19.42 5.77
CA SER A 340 10.15 19.24 4.49
C SER A 340 8.72 18.73 4.70
N VAL A 341 8.54 17.70 5.54
CA VAL A 341 7.22 17.13 5.83
C VAL A 341 6.34 18.10 6.63
N SER A 342 6.90 18.82 7.61
CA SER A 342 6.19 19.86 8.37
C SER A 342 5.61 20.94 7.44
N ASN A 343 6.40 21.42 6.48
CA ASN A 343 5.93 22.41 5.51
C ASN A 343 4.81 21.87 4.61
N LEU A 344 4.89 20.60 4.21
CA LEU A 344 3.86 19.93 3.43
C LEU A 344 2.55 19.81 4.23
N VAL A 345 2.63 19.34 5.48
CA VAL A 345 1.50 19.14 6.39
C VAL A 345 0.87 20.48 6.78
N ALA A 346 1.67 21.52 7.05
CA ALA A 346 1.14 22.84 7.40
C ALA A 346 0.25 23.42 6.29
N LYS A 347 0.72 23.39 5.03
CA LYS A 347 -0.08 23.81 3.86
C LYS A 347 -1.37 23.02 3.75
N GLU A 348 -1.30 21.74 4.08
CA GLU A 348 -2.48 20.88 4.05
C GLU A 348 -3.52 21.30 5.09
N LEU A 349 -3.10 21.47 6.34
CA LEU A 349 -3.97 21.85 7.47
C LEU A 349 -4.61 23.24 7.28
N GLU A 350 -3.90 24.19 6.66
CA GLU A 350 -4.44 25.51 6.32
C GLU A 350 -5.62 25.42 5.34
N SER A 351 -5.60 24.45 4.43
CA SER A 351 -6.67 24.25 3.44
C SER A 351 -7.91 23.54 3.98
N VAL A 352 -7.79 22.82 5.10
CA VAL A 352 -8.84 21.95 5.66
C VAL A 352 -10.16 22.69 5.90
N PRO A 353 -10.22 23.86 6.58
CA PRO A 353 -11.50 24.53 6.84
C PRO A 353 -12.20 24.97 5.55
N GLY A 354 -11.45 25.38 4.52
CA GLY A 354 -12.00 25.79 3.23
C GLY A 354 -12.58 24.61 2.45
N LEU A 355 -11.82 23.52 2.37
CA LEU A 355 -12.23 22.30 1.67
C LEU A 355 -13.38 21.58 2.38
N LEU A 356 -13.36 21.55 3.71
CA LEU A 356 -14.46 21.02 4.51
C LEU A 356 -15.76 21.78 4.22
N ARG A 357 -15.72 23.12 4.23
CA ARG A 357 -16.88 23.96 3.93
C ARG A 357 -17.47 23.65 2.56
N SER A 358 -16.60 23.52 1.56
CA SER A 358 -17.02 23.21 0.19
C SER A 358 -17.58 21.79 0.06
N ALA A 359 -17.06 20.80 0.79
CA ALA A 359 -17.51 19.41 0.73
C ALA A 359 -18.90 19.17 1.36
N ILE A 360 -19.26 19.97 2.36
CA ILE A 360 -20.57 19.90 3.05
C ILE A 360 -21.58 20.93 2.52
N ALA A 361 -21.20 21.72 1.52
CA ALA A 361 -22.11 22.68 0.90
C ALA A 361 -23.22 21.95 0.13
N VAL A 362 -24.43 22.52 0.15
CA VAL A 362 -25.56 22.00 -0.64
C VAL A 362 -25.21 22.11 -2.13
N PRO A 363 -25.14 21.00 -2.89
CA PRO A 363 -24.79 21.02 -4.29
C PRO A 363 -25.86 21.78 -5.09
N LYS A 364 -25.43 22.48 -6.14
CA LYS A 364 -26.34 23.16 -7.06
C LYS A 364 -27.05 22.13 -7.95
N ILE A 365 -28.22 22.51 -8.45
CA ILE A 365 -29.04 21.70 -9.33
C ILE A 365 -28.95 22.30 -10.75
N ASP A 366 -28.70 21.47 -11.76
CA ASP A 366 -28.70 21.91 -13.15
C ASP A 366 -30.13 22.09 -13.70
N GLN A 367 -30.25 22.52 -14.96
CA GLN A 367 -31.55 22.71 -15.61
C GLN A 367 -32.30 21.39 -15.83
N ASP A 368 -31.59 20.25 -15.80
CA ASP A 368 -32.11 18.90 -16.00
C ASP A 368 -32.47 18.20 -14.67
N GLY A 369 -32.24 18.86 -13.52
CA GLY A 369 -32.53 18.33 -12.19
C GLY A 369 -31.44 17.39 -11.62
N ASN A 370 -30.24 17.37 -12.18
CA ASN A 370 -29.08 16.65 -11.64
C ASN A 370 -28.28 17.50 -10.66
N LEU A 371 -27.60 16.83 -9.73
CA LEU A 371 -26.74 17.48 -8.76
C LEU A 371 -25.37 17.76 -9.38
N LEU A 372 -24.92 18.99 -9.32
CA LEU A 372 -23.58 19.41 -9.72
C LEU A 372 -22.60 19.11 -8.58
N ILE A 373 -22.05 17.90 -8.58
CA ILE A 373 -21.07 17.43 -7.59
C ILE A 373 -19.67 17.50 -8.19
N ASP A 374 -18.80 18.28 -7.55
CA ASP A 374 -17.38 18.28 -7.87
C ASP A 374 -16.69 17.13 -7.12
N HIS A 375 -16.48 16.02 -7.84
CA HIS A 375 -15.83 14.83 -7.31
C HIS A 375 -14.36 15.07 -6.95
N GLU A 376 -13.66 15.96 -7.66
CA GLU A 376 -12.26 16.27 -7.38
C GLU A 376 -12.14 17.10 -6.10
N LEU A 377 -12.97 18.12 -5.94
CA LEU A 377 -13.05 18.89 -4.70
C LEU A 377 -13.40 18.00 -3.50
N THR A 378 -14.35 17.09 -3.68
CA THR A 378 -14.78 16.16 -2.61
C THR A 378 -13.63 15.22 -2.22
N SER A 379 -12.92 14.64 -3.19
CA SER A 379 -11.74 13.81 -2.93
C SER A 379 -10.64 14.59 -2.21
N ASN A 380 -10.38 15.83 -2.64
CA ASN A 380 -9.43 16.72 -2.00
C ASN A 380 -9.80 17.04 -0.55
N ALA A 381 -11.08 17.29 -0.27
CA ALA A 381 -11.56 17.51 1.09
C ALA A 381 -11.38 16.27 1.96
N ILE A 382 -11.76 15.08 1.48
CA ILE A 382 -11.57 13.82 2.22
C ILE A 382 -10.09 13.57 2.51
N ARG A 383 -9.22 13.74 1.51
CA ARG A 383 -7.76 13.58 1.66
C ARG A 383 -7.18 14.53 2.71
N SER A 384 -7.49 15.82 2.61
CA SER A 384 -7.03 16.85 3.56
C SER A 384 -7.53 16.57 4.98
N PHE A 385 -8.78 16.14 5.08
CA PHE A 385 -9.42 15.84 6.35
C PHE A 385 -8.85 14.58 7.02
N ARG A 386 -8.54 13.54 6.24
CA ARG A 386 -7.81 12.34 6.72
C ARG A 386 -6.44 12.72 7.28
N VAL A 387 -5.68 13.56 6.58
CA VAL A 387 -4.39 14.07 7.06
C VAL A 387 -4.57 14.80 8.38
N PHE A 388 -5.56 15.69 8.50
CA PHE A 388 -5.83 16.38 9.76
C PHE A 388 -6.18 15.42 10.91
N VAL A 389 -7.04 14.43 10.68
CA VAL A 389 -7.42 13.42 11.68
C VAL A 389 -6.24 12.56 12.13
N MET A 390 -5.28 12.31 11.24
CA MET A 390 -4.03 11.63 11.57
C MET A 390 -3.09 12.55 12.38
N VAL A 391 -2.81 13.75 11.86
CA VAL A 391 -1.82 14.69 12.42
C VAL A 391 -2.23 15.20 13.80
N ARG A 392 -3.54 15.32 14.07
CA ARG A 392 -4.03 15.75 15.40
C ARG A 392 -3.62 14.82 16.54
N ASN A 393 -3.25 13.57 16.26
CA ASN A 393 -2.79 12.59 17.24
C ASN A 393 -1.26 12.65 17.46
N ALA A 394 -0.52 13.33 16.58
CA ALA A 394 0.94 13.41 16.62
C ALA A 394 1.49 14.81 16.22
N PRO A 395 0.96 15.92 16.76
CA PRO A 395 1.28 17.25 16.25
C PRO A 395 2.73 17.69 16.51
N ASP A 396 3.39 17.14 17.54
CA ASP A 396 4.80 17.39 17.85
C ASP A 396 5.76 16.82 16.81
N THR A 397 5.45 15.65 16.25
CA THR A 397 6.26 15.05 15.17
C THR A 397 6.19 15.91 13.92
N PHE A 398 5.05 16.52 13.64
CA PHE A 398 4.86 17.37 12.47
C PHE A 398 5.18 18.84 12.72
N ALA A 399 5.48 19.25 13.96
CA ALA A 399 5.73 20.63 14.36
C ALA A 399 4.60 21.60 13.98
N VAL A 400 3.34 21.18 14.17
CA VAL A 400 2.14 21.94 13.78
C VAL A 400 1.13 22.08 14.92
N ASN A 401 1.60 22.15 16.18
CA ASN A 401 0.76 22.21 17.38
C ASN A 401 -0.30 23.32 17.34
N ASP A 402 0.12 24.56 17.13
CA ASP A 402 -0.80 25.71 17.12
C ASP A 402 -1.78 25.67 15.96
N LEU A 403 -1.29 25.29 14.77
CA LEU A 403 -2.11 25.17 13.57
C LEU A 403 -3.16 24.06 13.74
N THR A 404 -2.76 22.91 14.27
CA THR A 404 -3.65 21.78 14.58
C THR A 404 -4.77 22.22 15.52
N ASN A 405 -4.45 22.95 16.59
CA ASN A 405 -5.45 23.41 17.56
C ASN A 405 -6.45 24.39 16.93
N LYS A 406 -5.97 25.34 16.11
CA LYS A 406 -6.84 26.28 15.38
C LYS A 406 -7.74 25.57 14.37
N THR A 407 -7.17 24.66 13.58
CA THR A 407 -7.93 23.87 12.60
C THR A 407 -8.95 22.98 13.29
N ARG A 408 -8.63 22.39 14.45
CA ARG A 408 -9.56 21.60 15.27
C ARG A 408 -10.81 22.39 15.66
N GLN A 409 -10.62 23.56 16.26
CA GLN A 409 -11.75 24.42 16.67
C GLN A 409 -12.64 24.79 15.48
N ALA A 410 -12.04 25.16 14.34
CA ALA A 410 -12.78 25.52 13.13
C ALA A 410 -13.57 24.33 12.56
N VAL A 411 -12.97 23.13 12.53
CA VAL A 411 -13.61 21.90 12.06
C VAL A 411 -14.78 21.51 12.95
N GLU A 412 -14.58 21.48 14.27
CA GLU A 412 -15.60 21.07 15.24
C GLU A 412 -16.82 21.98 15.16
N GLN A 413 -16.59 23.30 15.18
CA GLN A 413 -17.65 24.29 15.04
C GLN A 413 -18.41 24.13 13.71
N MET A 414 -17.70 23.91 12.60
CA MET A 414 -18.32 23.77 11.29
C MET A 414 -19.16 22.49 11.18
N LEU A 415 -18.64 21.34 11.59
CA LEU A 415 -19.38 20.09 11.59
C LEU A 415 -20.61 20.18 12.49
N GLU A 416 -20.47 20.73 13.70
CA GLU A 416 -21.59 20.87 14.64
C GLU A 416 -22.72 21.75 14.08
N ILE A 417 -22.39 22.93 13.57
CA ILE A 417 -23.37 23.89 13.05
C ILE A 417 -24.01 23.36 11.77
N THR A 418 -23.21 22.97 10.78
CA THR A 418 -23.71 22.63 9.45
C THR A 418 -24.46 21.31 9.46
N THR A 419 -24.03 20.29 10.20
CA THR A 419 -24.77 19.02 10.28
C THR A 419 -26.12 19.19 10.95
N ARG A 420 -26.22 19.98 12.03
CA ARG A 420 -27.52 20.28 12.67
C ARG A 420 -28.44 21.04 11.72
N TRP A 421 -27.91 22.06 11.04
CA TRP A 421 -28.67 22.82 10.07
C TRP A 421 -29.21 21.95 8.93
N LEU A 422 -28.35 21.13 8.30
CA LEU A 422 -28.73 20.22 7.21
C LEU A 422 -29.82 19.22 7.62
N ILE A 423 -29.72 18.63 8.83
CA ILE A 423 -30.72 17.68 9.32
C ILE A 423 -32.07 18.37 9.60
N ASN A 424 -32.05 19.59 10.14
CA ASN A 424 -33.28 20.35 10.37
C ASN A 424 -33.94 20.75 9.04
N ASP A 425 -33.15 21.23 8.08
CA ASP A 425 -33.61 21.70 6.77
C ASP A 425 -34.21 20.56 5.92
N LEU A 426 -33.69 19.34 6.05
CA LEU A 426 -34.23 18.14 5.38
C LEU A 426 -35.73 17.91 5.60
N SER A 427 -36.26 18.31 6.77
CA SER A 427 -37.67 18.15 7.10
C SER A 427 -38.58 19.20 6.44
N GLY A 428 -38.03 20.34 6.01
CA GLY A 428 -38.77 21.46 5.44
C GLY A 428 -38.76 21.54 3.92
N VAL A 429 -37.91 20.74 3.25
CA VAL A 429 -37.65 20.84 1.81
C VAL A 429 -38.12 19.58 1.08
N ILE A 430 -38.66 19.72 -0.14
CA ILE A 430 -39.24 18.61 -0.93
C ILE A 430 -38.62 18.59 -2.34
N GLY A 431 -38.58 17.42 -2.98
CA GLY A 431 -38.21 17.29 -4.39
C GLY A 431 -36.70 17.37 -4.66
N ASN A 432 -36.29 18.10 -5.68
CA ASN A 432 -34.88 18.16 -6.10
C ASN A 432 -34.00 18.86 -5.06
N GLU A 433 -34.53 19.86 -4.37
CA GLU A 433 -33.83 20.54 -3.27
C GLU A 433 -33.60 19.58 -2.08
N GLN A 434 -34.58 18.73 -1.76
CA GLN A 434 -34.40 17.71 -0.71
C GLN A 434 -33.29 16.73 -1.07
N ARG A 435 -33.16 16.35 -2.36
CA ARG A 435 -32.05 15.51 -2.83
C ARG A 435 -30.69 16.19 -2.67
N ALA A 436 -30.61 17.50 -2.92
CA ALA A 436 -29.38 18.27 -2.74
C ALA A 436 -28.98 18.37 -1.26
N VAL A 437 -29.93 18.74 -0.38
CA VAL A 437 -29.68 18.81 1.07
C VAL A 437 -29.30 17.44 1.64
N LEU A 438 -29.94 16.36 1.15
CA LEU A 438 -29.61 14.99 1.55
C LEU A 438 -28.17 14.61 1.17
N ALA A 439 -27.72 14.94 -0.04
CA ALA A 439 -26.35 14.68 -0.47
C ALA A 439 -25.33 15.42 0.42
N ALA A 440 -25.59 16.67 0.77
CA ALA A 440 -24.75 17.43 1.69
C ALA A 440 -24.76 16.84 3.12
N ALA A 441 -25.92 16.41 3.62
CA ALA A 441 -26.05 15.75 4.91
C ALA A 441 -25.26 14.43 4.96
N ASP A 442 -25.31 13.64 3.88
CA ASP A 442 -24.57 12.38 3.78
C ASP A 442 -23.06 12.59 3.78
N ASN A 443 -22.57 13.61 3.06
CA ASN A 443 -21.17 14.02 3.11
C ASN A 443 -20.76 14.47 4.50
N ALA A 444 -21.58 15.30 5.16
CA ALA A 444 -21.30 15.77 6.51
C ALA A 444 -21.26 14.61 7.54
N ILE A 445 -22.17 13.63 7.42
CA ILE A 445 -22.18 12.43 8.26
C ILE A 445 -20.94 11.57 8.04
N MET A 446 -20.50 11.39 6.78
CA MET A 446 -19.28 10.66 6.45
C MET A 446 -18.04 11.32 7.07
N LEU A 447 -17.95 12.64 7.01
CA LEU A 447 -16.85 13.39 7.62
C LEU A 447 -16.93 13.34 9.16
N CYS A 448 -18.13 13.41 9.74
CA CYS A 448 -18.34 13.18 11.17
C CYS A 448 -17.92 11.77 11.59
N GLU A 449 -18.16 10.75 10.77
CA GLU A 449 -17.71 9.37 11.02
C GLU A 449 -16.18 9.29 11.06
N LEU A 450 -15.51 9.94 10.10
CA LEU A 450 -14.05 9.98 10.09
C LEU A 450 -13.47 10.72 11.31
N TYR A 451 -14.15 11.77 11.78
CA TYR A 451 -13.63 12.63 12.85
C TYR A 451 -13.98 12.14 14.27
N TYR A 452 -15.23 11.73 14.50
CA TYR A 452 -15.79 11.34 15.80
C TYR A 452 -15.99 9.82 15.94
N GLY A 453 -15.96 9.06 14.85
CA GLY A 453 -16.16 7.60 14.85
C GLY A 453 -17.58 7.15 14.48
N GLY A 454 -17.75 5.82 14.38
CA GLY A 454 -18.95 5.17 13.86
C GLY A 454 -20.21 5.38 14.70
N ASP A 455 -20.10 5.41 16.03
CA ASP A 455 -21.25 5.53 16.93
C ASP A 455 -21.95 6.89 16.79
N TYR A 456 -21.16 7.96 16.71
CA TYR A 456 -21.67 9.31 16.49
C TYR A 456 -22.34 9.43 15.11
N ALA A 457 -21.71 8.90 14.06
CA ALA A 457 -22.29 8.87 12.73
C ALA A 457 -23.58 8.04 12.67
N ALA A 458 -23.68 6.93 13.41
CA ALA A 458 -24.89 6.13 13.51
C ALA A 458 -26.05 6.92 14.14
N GLN A 459 -25.78 7.77 15.14
CA GLN A 459 -26.79 8.68 15.69
C GLN A 459 -27.28 9.68 14.65
N LEU A 460 -26.37 10.33 13.91
CA LEU A 460 -26.74 11.28 12.86
C LEU A 460 -27.53 10.62 11.72
N ARG A 461 -27.17 9.39 11.33
CA ARG A 461 -27.92 8.60 10.33
C ARG A 461 -29.36 8.33 10.79
N ARG A 462 -29.58 8.06 12.07
CA ARG A 462 -30.94 7.91 12.64
C ARG A 462 -31.69 9.23 12.60
N SER A 463 -31.09 10.34 13.05
CA SER A 463 -31.72 11.67 13.01
C SER A 463 -32.10 12.08 11.58
N ARG A 464 -31.24 11.79 10.59
CA ARG A 464 -31.54 12.00 9.16
C ARG A 464 -32.72 11.14 8.68
N GLN A 465 -32.80 9.86 9.08
CA GLN A 465 -33.94 9.00 8.74
C GLN A 465 -35.25 9.51 9.34
N SER A 466 -35.23 9.96 10.58
CA SER A 466 -36.38 10.58 11.23
C SER A 466 -36.83 11.86 10.52
N ALA A 467 -35.88 12.72 10.10
CA ALA A 467 -36.18 13.94 9.35
C ALA A 467 -36.82 13.68 7.98
N LEU A 468 -36.49 12.55 7.34
CA LEU A 468 -37.11 12.10 6.08
C LEU A 468 -38.46 11.38 6.29
N GLY A 469 -38.90 11.17 7.53
CA GLY A 469 -40.12 10.41 7.84
C GLY A 469 -40.01 8.90 7.54
N LEU A 470 -38.80 8.37 7.41
CA LEU A 470 -38.56 6.94 7.16
C LEU A 470 -38.60 6.15 8.48
N PRO A 471 -39.26 4.99 8.54
CA PRO A 471 -39.34 4.19 9.76
C PRO A 471 -37.95 3.63 10.16
N GLU A 472 -37.62 3.71 11.45
CA GLU A 472 -36.36 3.16 12.00
C GLU A 472 -36.22 1.66 11.70
N ARG A 473 -35.15 1.26 11.00
CA ARG A 473 -34.74 -0.16 10.96
C ARG A 473 -34.13 -0.52 12.32
N LYS A 474 -34.89 -1.27 13.13
CA LYS A 474 -34.38 -1.82 14.41
C LYS A 474 -33.15 -2.70 14.14
N PRO A 475 -32.07 -2.56 14.93
CA PRO A 475 -30.92 -3.46 14.82
C PRO A 475 -31.38 -4.89 15.11
N VAL A 476 -30.98 -5.83 14.25
CA VAL A 476 -31.18 -7.26 14.46
C VAL A 476 -30.43 -7.61 15.75
N LYS A 477 -31.19 -7.97 16.79
CA LYS A 477 -30.64 -8.43 18.05
C LYS A 477 -29.93 -9.75 17.78
N ASP A 478 -28.60 -9.78 17.86
CA ASP A 478 -27.84 -11.02 17.84
C ASP A 478 -28.40 -11.95 18.91
N ARG A 479 -28.93 -13.10 18.47
CA ARG A 479 -29.23 -14.20 19.39
C ARG A 479 -27.89 -14.75 19.86
N PRO A 480 -27.67 -14.93 21.16
CA PRO A 480 -26.48 -15.61 21.63
C PRO A 480 -26.53 -17.07 21.14
N ALA A 481 -25.49 -17.48 20.41
CA ALA A 481 -25.23 -18.85 20.06
C ALA A 481 -24.94 -19.63 21.36
N GLY A 482 -25.87 -20.49 21.77
CA GLY A 482 -25.66 -21.35 22.93
C GLY A 482 -26.94 -21.82 23.60
N GLN A 483 -27.69 -22.71 22.94
CA GLN A 483 -28.43 -23.75 23.67
C GLN A 483 -28.69 -24.93 22.72
N THR A 484 -27.77 -25.88 22.79
CA THR A 484 -27.90 -27.26 22.32
C THR A 484 -29.21 -27.87 22.83
N ALA A 485 -29.97 -28.44 21.89
CA ALA A 485 -31.15 -29.24 22.17
C ALA A 485 -30.79 -30.43 23.09
N SER A 486 -31.24 -30.35 24.34
CA SER A 486 -31.24 -31.48 25.28
C SER A 486 -32.55 -32.25 25.14
N LEU A 487 -32.46 -33.41 24.50
CA LEU A 487 -33.40 -34.52 24.62
C LEU A 487 -33.76 -34.77 26.10
N ARG A 488 -35.04 -34.65 26.49
CA ARG A 488 -35.57 -35.40 27.64
C ARG A 488 -37.07 -35.70 27.50
N LYS A 489 -37.32 -37.00 27.57
CA LYS A 489 -38.58 -37.76 27.53
C LYS A 489 -39.70 -37.15 28.40
N GLY A 490 -40.90 -37.04 27.83
CA GLY A 490 -42.15 -36.88 28.57
C GLY A 490 -42.85 -38.25 28.76
N PRO A 491 -43.52 -38.50 29.90
CA PRO A 491 -44.13 -39.80 30.19
C PRO A 491 -45.52 -39.94 29.57
N VAL A 492 -45.79 -41.14 29.08
CA VAL A 492 -47.11 -41.61 28.61
C VAL A 492 -48.04 -41.79 29.81
N ARG A 493 -49.20 -41.12 29.79
CA ARG A 493 -50.30 -41.35 30.74
C ARG A 493 -51.46 -41.98 29.99
N ALA A 494 -51.80 -43.20 30.41
CA ALA A 494 -52.90 -44.00 29.92
C ALA A 494 -54.22 -43.70 30.65
N GLY A 495 -55.31 -43.93 29.94
CA GLY A 495 -56.66 -44.20 30.45
C GLY A 495 -57.71 -43.19 29.95
N ALA A 496 -58.92 -43.56 29.53
CA ALA A 496 -59.57 -44.82 29.22
C ALA A 496 -60.97 -44.48 28.63
N LYS A 497 -61.50 -45.32 27.72
CA LYS A 497 -62.92 -45.72 27.46
C LYS A 497 -64.01 -44.63 27.45
N SER A 498 -64.90 -44.52 26.46
CA SER A 498 -65.96 -45.45 26.01
C SER A 498 -66.78 -44.74 24.89
N GLY A 499 -67.57 -45.36 24.00
CA GLY A 499 -68.05 -46.73 23.91
C GLY A 499 -68.94 -46.96 22.68
N ARG A 500 -69.32 -48.24 22.56
CA ARG A 500 -70.34 -48.92 21.73
C ARG A 500 -70.21 -48.88 20.21
#